data_AF-A0A660V3E2-F1
#
_entry.id   AF-A0A660V3E2-F1
#
_cell.length_a   1.000
_cell.length_b   1.000
_cell.length_c   1.000
_cell.angle_alpha   90.00
_cell.angle_beta   90.00
_cell.angle_gamma   90.00
#
_symmetry.space_group_name_H-M   'P 1'
#
loop_
_entity.id
_entity.type
_entity.pdbx_description
1 polymer ?
#
loop_
_entity_poly.entity_id
_entity_poly.type
_entity_poly.pdbx_seq_one_letter_code
_entity_poly.pdbx_strand_id
1 'polypeptide(L)'
;MKAYKRPPKTIPRIEGSHEQDWLRACKGQGVACSNFDYSGPLTEMVVAGNLAMRFPGEKLMWDGDNMKVTNLPEANDYVHRRYRQGWTL
;
A
#
# COMPACT_ATOMS: atom_id res chain seq x y z
N MET A 1 17.32 -13.31 28.17
CA MET A 1 17.06 -12.63 26.88
C MET A 1 18.22 -12.83 25.90
N LYS A 2 18.43 -14.05 25.36
CA LYS A 2 19.60 -14.38 24.52
C LYS A 2 19.28 -14.95 23.13
N ALA A 3 18.02 -14.91 22.66
CA ALA A 3 17.61 -15.61 21.43
C ALA A 3 17.16 -14.72 20.26
N TYR A 4 17.12 -13.39 20.40
CA TYR A 4 16.69 -12.54 19.28
C TYR A 4 17.86 -12.22 18.34
N LYS A 5 17.91 -12.91 17.19
CA LYS A 5 18.78 -12.55 16.08
C LYS A 5 18.04 -11.56 15.18
N ARG A 6 18.56 -10.33 15.07
CA ARG A 6 17.98 -9.33 14.16
C ARG A 6 18.03 -9.85 12.72
N PRO A 7 16.98 -9.62 11.91
CA PRO A 7 17.03 -9.96 10.50
C PRO A 7 18.16 -9.18 9.81
N PRO A 8 18.74 -9.74 8.73
CA PRO A 8 19.71 -9.01 7.92
C PRO A 8 19.10 -7.70 7.41
N LYS A 9 19.95 -6.68 7.21
CA LYS A 9 19.53 -5.42 6.60
C LYS A 9 19.28 -5.69 5.11
N THR A 10 18.05 -5.47 4.66
CA THR A 10 17.62 -5.73 3.26
C THR A 10 17.46 -4.47 2.43
N ILE A 11 17.40 -3.28 3.05
CA ILE A 11 17.22 -1.99 2.39
C ILE A 11 18.21 -0.95 2.95
N PRO A 12 18.62 0.05 2.15
CA PRO A 12 19.42 1.17 2.62
C PRO A 12 18.77 1.84 3.84
N ARG A 13 19.59 2.38 4.73
CA ARG A 13 19.11 3.20 5.84
C ARG A 13 19.16 4.65 5.43
N ILE A 14 18.13 5.39 5.81
CA ILE A 14 18.11 6.84 5.63
C ILE A 14 19.23 7.42 6.50
N GLU A 15 20.15 8.14 5.86
CA GLU A 15 21.13 8.96 6.55
C GLU A 15 20.49 10.31 6.89
N GLY A 16 20.60 10.72 8.16
CA GLY A 16 19.96 11.94 8.66
C GLY A 16 18.47 11.76 8.97
N SER A 17 17.62 12.69 8.50
CA SER A 17 16.18 12.66 8.75
C SER A 17 15.37 12.06 7.60
N HIS A 18 14.11 11.67 7.87
CA HIS A 18 13.19 11.16 6.85
C HIS A 18 12.97 12.15 5.70
N GLU A 19 12.82 13.44 6.04
CA GLU A 19 12.59 14.51 5.07
C GLU A 19 13.83 14.76 4.20
N GLN A 20 15.04 14.54 4.74
CA GLN A 20 16.27 14.64 3.98
C GLN A 20 16.37 13.58 2.88
N ASP A 21 15.78 12.40 3.08
CA ASP A 21 15.67 11.38 2.03
C ASP A 21 14.87 11.87 0.83
N TRP A 22 13.70 12.45 1.11
CA TRP A 22 12.86 13.05 0.09
C TRP A 22 13.57 14.19 -0.65
N LEU A 23 14.24 15.09 0.08
CA LEU A 23 15.02 16.17 -0.54
C LEU A 23 16.16 15.66 -1.45
N ARG A 24 16.84 14.57 -1.09
CA ARG A 24 17.86 13.95 -1.95
C ARG A 24 17.24 13.37 -3.21
N ALA A 25 16.14 12.64 -3.09
CA ALA A 25 15.41 12.09 -4.22
C ALA A 25 14.93 13.20 -5.18
N CYS A 26 14.39 14.30 -4.66
CA CYS A 26 14.00 15.47 -5.46
C CYS A 26 15.18 16.13 -6.20
N LYS A 27 16.42 15.99 -5.68
CA LYS A 27 17.65 16.44 -6.33
C LYS A 27 18.24 15.40 -7.30
N GLY A 28 17.52 14.32 -7.58
CA GLY A 28 17.96 13.24 -8.47
C GLY A 28 18.96 12.27 -7.84
N GLN A 29 19.14 12.31 -6.52
CA GLN A 29 20.05 11.43 -5.80
C GLN A 29 19.31 10.18 -5.30
N GLY A 30 19.15 9.20 -6.19
CA GLY A 30 18.45 7.95 -5.88
C GLY A 30 16.93 8.07 -5.90
N VAL A 31 16.26 7.06 -5.34
CA VAL A 31 14.79 7.02 -5.20
C VAL A 31 14.39 7.24 -3.75
N ALA A 32 13.25 7.89 -3.53
CA ALA A 32 12.70 8.04 -2.20
C ALA A 32 12.41 6.66 -1.57
N CYS A 33 12.66 6.52 -0.27
CA CYS A 33 12.47 5.26 0.47
C CYS A 33 11.03 4.72 0.41
N SER A 34 10.06 5.60 0.13
CA SER A 34 8.62 5.33 0.05
C SER A 34 8.04 5.80 -1.29
N ASN A 35 8.70 5.45 -2.40
CA ASN A 35 8.22 5.69 -3.76
C ASN A 35 6.88 4.96 -4.04
N PHE A 36 6.26 5.22 -5.20
CA PHE A 36 4.96 4.65 -5.55
C PHE A 36 4.99 3.13 -5.76
N ASP A 37 6.08 2.56 -6.24
CA ASP A 37 6.22 1.11 -6.45
C ASP A 37 6.13 0.34 -5.12
N TYR A 38 6.59 0.95 -4.02
CA TYR A 38 6.45 0.40 -2.67
C TYR A 38 5.16 0.85 -1.97
N SER A 39 4.91 2.16 -1.96
CA SER A 39 3.83 2.76 -1.17
C SER A 39 2.45 2.45 -1.73
N GLY A 40 2.32 2.23 -3.04
CA GLY A 40 1.08 1.82 -3.69
C GLY A 40 0.58 0.47 -3.17
N PRO A 41 1.32 -0.64 -3.36
CA PRO A 41 0.94 -1.96 -2.84
C PRO A 41 0.78 -2.00 -1.32
N LEU A 42 1.59 -1.23 -0.58
CA LEU A 42 1.43 -1.12 0.88
C LEU A 42 0.07 -0.50 1.24
N THR A 43 -0.29 0.60 0.57
CA THR A 43 -1.57 1.28 0.80
C THR A 43 -2.73 0.37 0.41
N GLU A 44 -2.62 -0.33 -0.72
CA GLU A 44 -3.59 -1.33 -1.18
C GLU A 44 -3.85 -2.39 -0.09
N MET A 45 -2.79 -2.98 0.48
CA MET A 45 -2.93 -3.96 1.57
C MET A 45 -3.64 -3.39 2.80
N VAL A 46 -3.30 -2.17 3.18
CA VAL A 46 -3.91 -1.49 4.34
C VAL A 46 -5.41 -1.23 4.10
N VAL A 47 -5.79 -0.74 2.91
CA VAL A 47 -7.21 -0.47 2.61
C VAL A 47 -8.01 -1.75 2.36
N ALA A 48 -7.38 -2.83 1.89
CA ALA A 48 -8.01 -4.15 1.82
C ALA A 48 -8.42 -4.66 3.22
N GLY A 49 -7.66 -4.31 4.27
CA GLY A 49 -8.06 -4.55 5.66
C GLY A 49 -9.36 -3.84 6.04
N ASN A 50 -9.55 -2.59 5.60
CA ASN A 50 -10.81 -1.87 5.81
C ASN A 50 -11.98 -2.52 5.06
N LEU A 51 -11.73 -3.05 3.85
CA LEU A 51 -12.73 -3.79 3.10
C LEU A 51 -13.13 -5.07 3.84
N ALA A 52 -12.17 -5.85 4.35
CA ALA A 52 -12.44 -7.06 5.13
C ALA A 52 -13.28 -6.77 6.39
N MET A 53 -13.05 -5.64 7.08
CA MET A 53 -13.85 -5.26 8.25
C MET A 53 -15.33 -5.00 7.93
N ARG A 54 -15.69 -4.74 6.67
CA ARG A 54 -17.09 -4.57 6.25
C ARG A 54 -17.83 -5.90 6.07
N PHE A 55 -17.10 -7.01 5.93
CA PHE A 55 -17.64 -8.34 5.67
C PHE A 55 -17.14 -9.33 6.73
N PRO A 56 -17.57 -9.20 8.00
CA PRO A 56 -17.10 -10.04 9.08
C PRO A 56 -17.45 -11.51 8.84
N GLY A 57 -16.47 -12.40 9.04
CA GLY A 57 -16.64 -13.84 8.82
C GLY A 57 -16.43 -14.29 7.38
N GLU A 58 -16.38 -13.36 6.43
CA GLU A 58 -16.13 -13.68 5.02
C GLU A 58 -14.64 -13.55 4.69
N LYS A 59 -14.14 -14.52 3.91
CA LYS A 59 -12.80 -14.43 3.32
C LYS A 59 -12.90 -13.79 1.94
N LEU A 60 -12.32 -12.61 1.76
CA LEU A 60 -12.29 -11.94 0.46
C LEU A 60 -11.07 -12.39 -0.35
N MET A 61 -11.30 -12.87 -1.57
CA MET A 61 -10.27 -13.28 -2.53
C MET A 61 -9.97 -12.12 -3.47
N TRP A 62 -8.84 -11.47 -3.24
CA TRP A 62 -8.43 -10.25 -3.94
C TRP A 62 -7.58 -10.54 -5.18
N ASP A 63 -7.95 -9.92 -6.30
CA ASP A 63 -7.21 -9.87 -7.56
C ASP A 63 -6.64 -8.45 -7.71
N GLY A 64 -5.37 -8.28 -7.35
CA GLY A 64 -4.70 -6.98 -7.32
C GLY A 64 -4.48 -6.38 -8.71
N ASP A 65 -4.21 -7.20 -9.72
CA ASP A 65 -3.99 -6.73 -11.09
C ASP A 65 -5.27 -6.08 -11.67
N ASN A 66 -6.44 -6.64 -11.33
CA ASN A 66 -7.73 -6.12 -11.77
C ASN A 66 -8.47 -5.30 -10.70
N MET A 67 -7.86 -5.09 -9.53
CA MET A 67 -8.42 -4.38 -8.39
C MET A 67 -9.84 -4.83 -8.04
N LYS A 68 -10.06 -6.13 -7.81
CA LYS A 68 -11.41 -6.65 -7.51
C LYS A 68 -11.43 -7.84 -6.53
N VAL A 69 -12.55 -7.98 -5.84
CA VAL A 69 -12.89 -9.20 -5.08
C VAL A 69 -13.56 -10.19 -6.04
N THR A 70 -13.03 -11.42 -6.08
CA THR A 70 -13.43 -12.44 -7.08
C THR A 70 -14.52 -13.40 -6.59
N ASN A 71 -14.72 -13.50 -5.27
CA ASN A 71 -15.61 -14.47 -4.66
C ASN A 71 -16.84 -13.88 -3.94
N LEU A 72 -16.94 -12.55 -3.86
CA LEU A 72 -18.05 -11.85 -3.21
C LEU A 72 -18.35 -10.54 -3.99
N PRO A 73 -19.19 -10.59 -5.04
CA PRO A 73 -19.42 -9.46 -5.95
C PRO A 73 -19.82 -8.16 -5.27
N GLU A 74 -20.64 -8.21 -4.22
CA GLU A 74 -21.11 -7.06 -3.44
C GLU A 74 -19.99 -6.32 -2.70
N ALA A 75 -18.83 -6.96 -2.46
CA ALA A 75 -17.67 -6.28 -1.89
C ALA A 75 -17.08 -5.23 -2.84
N ASN A 76 -17.25 -5.41 -4.15
CA ASN A 76 -16.73 -4.49 -5.16
C ASN A 76 -17.42 -3.12 -5.15
N ASP A 77 -18.61 -2.99 -4.56
CA ASP A 77 -19.28 -1.70 -4.37
C ASP A 77 -18.48 -0.73 -3.49
N TYR A 78 -17.55 -1.26 -2.68
CA TYR A 78 -16.67 -0.48 -1.80
C TYR A 78 -15.25 -0.28 -2.36
N VAL A 79 -14.90 -0.93 -3.47
CA VAL A 79 -13.55 -0.90 -4.05
C VAL A 79 -13.34 0.39 -4.85
N HIS A 80 -14.34 0.81 -5.62
CA HIS A 80 -14.27 2.03 -6.42
C HIS A 80 -15.27 3.07 -5.95
N ARG A 81 -14.80 4.32 -5.84
CA ARG A 81 -15.67 5.46 -5.56
C ARG A 81 -16.38 5.89 -6.84
N ARG A 82 -17.70 6.09 -6.76
CA ARG A 82 -18.43 6.83 -7.80
C ARG A 82 -18.07 8.31 -7.69
N TYR A 83 -17.31 8.81 -8.66
CA TYR A 83 -17.00 10.23 -8.76
C TYR A 83 -18.23 11.05 -9.16
N ARG A 84 -18.25 12.32 -8.79
CA ARG A 84 -19.30 13.25 -9.21
C ARG A 84 -19.23 13.46 -10.73
N GLN A 85 -20.39 13.56 -11.37
CA GLN A 85 -20.46 13.89 -12.80
C GLN A 85 -19.59 15.11 -13.15
N GLY A 86 -18.81 15.00 -14.22
CA GLY A 86 -17.86 16.02 -14.68
C GLY A 86 -16.43 15.89 -14.13
N TRP A 87 -16.18 14.97 -13.19
CA TRP A 87 -14.84 14.65 -12.71
C TRP A 87 -14.37 13.33 -13.32
N THR A 88 -13.64 13.40 -14.42
CA THR A 88 -12.97 12.27 -15.08
C THR A 88 -11.46 12.47 -15.03
N LEU A 89 -10.69 11.37 -14.89
CA LEU A 89 -9.23 11.39 -15.05
C LEU A 89 -8.85 11.35 -16.54
#